data_AF-A0AAW0RKI1-F1
#
_entry.id   AF-A0AAW0RKI1-F1
#
_cell.length_a   1.000
_cell.length_b   1.000
_cell.length_c   1.000
_cell.angle_alpha   90.00
_cell.angle_beta   90.00
_cell.angle_gamma   90.00
#
_symmetry.space_group_name_H-M   'P 1'
#
loop_
_entity.id
_entity.type
_entity.pdbx_description
1 polymer ?
#
loop_
_entity_poly.entity_id
_entity_poly.type
_entity_poly.pdbx_seq_one_letter_code
_entity_poly.pdbx_strand_id
1 'polypeptide(L)'
;MASPCFGRGPDGKPQIPDLGECTKIQINKAGLSFARQHNIRLVIKNTGHDYKGRSSGPDALALWMHNVQPPLEFTESYTPDGCPAVPVGDTITFGAGQTFRGIYDFAHQNQRVFVGGGSFSVGAAGGWITGGGHSMLSPTKGLGVDNVQQLKAVLPNGTFITANRCQNQDLFFALRGGGGGTFGIVMEMTTLVFPEQKFEASSSAPFLT
;
A
#
# COMPACT_ATOMS: atom_id res chain seq x y z
N MET A 1 -19.25 -2.03 -18.40
CA MET A 1 -18.64 -1.50 -17.16
C MET A 1 -17.51 -0.57 -17.57
N ALA A 2 -17.48 0.66 -17.06
CA ALA A 2 -16.43 1.62 -17.39
C ALA A 2 -15.06 1.08 -16.94
N SER A 3 -14.05 1.20 -17.79
CA SER A 3 -12.69 0.78 -17.45
C SER A 3 -12.16 1.72 -16.35
N PRO A 4 -11.55 1.21 -15.25
CA PRO A 4 -10.97 2.05 -14.19
C PRO A 4 -9.82 2.94 -14.70
N CYS A 5 -9.40 2.71 -15.94
CA CYS A 5 -8.43 3.49 -16.69
C CYS A 5 -8.98 4.76 -17.32
N PHE A 6 -10.27 5.05 -17.21
CA PHE A 6 -10.83 6.28 -17.73
C PHE A 6 -11.74 6.85 -16.65
N GLY A 7 -11.12 7.57 -15.71
CA GLY A 7 -11.78 8.29 -14.63
C GLY A 7 -11.97 9.77 -14.95
N ARG A 8 -12.92 10.40 -14.26
CA ARG A 8 -13.00 11.86 -14.16
C ARG A 8 -12.42 12.29 -12.82
N GLY A 9 -11.61 13.33 -12.81
CA GLY A 9 -11.09 13.93 -11.58
C GLY A 9 -12.21 14.54 -10.73
N PRO A 10 -11.90 15.02 -9.51
CA PRO A 10 -12.83 15.72 -8.63
C PRO A 10 -13.48 16.96 -9.27
N ASP A 11 -12.85 17.51 -10.30
CA ASP A 11 -13.30 18.65 -11.12
C ASP A 11 -14.14 18.24 -12.34
N GLY A 12 -14.46 16.95 -12.49
CA GLY A 12 -15.25 16.42 -13.60
C GLY A 12 -14.51 16.33 -14.94
N LYS A 13 -13.21 16.67 -14.98
CA LYS A 13 -12.39 16.58 -16.19
C LYS A 13 -11.88 15.16 -16.43
N PRO A 14 -11.73 14.73 -17.70
CA PRO A 14 -11.08 13.46 -18.01
C PRO A 14 -9.67 13.47 -17.43
N GLN A 15 -9.37 12.55 -16.50
CA GLN A 15 -8.02 12.35 -16.02
C GLN A 15 -7.30 11.51 -17.07
N ILE A 16 -6.16 12.00 -17.59
CA ILE A 16 -5.33 11.20 -18.50
C ILE A 16 -4.82 10.01 -17.69
N PRO A 17 -5.16 8.77 -18.07
CA PRO A 17 -4.66 7.63 -17.32
C PRO A 17 -3.15 7.50 -17.46
N ASP A 18 -2.48 7.20 -16.35
CA ASP A 18 -1.17 6.59 -16.42
C ASP A 18 -1.33 5.21 -17.09
N LEU A 19 -0.94 5.15 -18.37
CA LEU A 19 -1.01 3.93 -19.17
C LEU A 19 -0.27 2.77 -18.50
N GLY A 20 0.83 3.04 -17.79
CA GLY A 20 1.62 2.03 -17.09
C GLY A 20 0.88 1.44 -15.90
N GLU A 21 0.22 2.27 -15.08
CA GLU A 21 -0.62 1.82 -13.97
C GLU A 21 -1.83 1.02 -14.49
N CYS A 22 -2.45 1.53 -15.54
CA CYS A 22 -3.57 0.90 -16.22
C CYS A 22 -3.25 -0.49 -16.75
N THR A 23 -2.11 -0.65 -17.43
CA THR A 23 -1.64 -1.94 -17.89
C THR A 23 -1.49 -2.92 -16.72
N LYS A 24 -0.97 -2.50 -15.57
CA LYS A 24 -0.80 -3.35 -14.40
C LYS A 24 -2.12 -3.78 -13.77
N ILE A 25 -3.12 -2.90 -13.71
CA ILE A 25 -4.47 -3.25 -13.26
C ILE A 25 -5.09 -4.30 -14.20
N GLN A 26 -4.97 -4.10 -15.52
CA GLN A 26 -5.51 -5.05 -16.50
C GLN A 26 -4.80 -6.41 -16.46
N ILE A 27 -3.48 -6.43 -16.27
CA ILE A 27 -2.72 -7.70 -16.10
C ILE A 27 -3.23 -8.47 -14.88
N ASN A 28 -3.46 -7.82 -13.74
CA ASN A 28 -3.98 -8.49 -12.56
C ASN A 28 -5.40 -9.01 -12.76
N LYS A 29 -6.27 -8.24 -13.43
CA LYS A 29 -7.61 -8.68 -13.83
C LYS A 29 -7.57 -9.89 -14.76
N ALA A 30 -6.71 -9.85 -15.78
CA ALA A 30 -6.53 -10.93 -16.74
C ALA A 30 -5.99 -12.19 -16.06
N GLY A 31 -5.01 -12.06 -15.17
CA GLY A 31 -4.45 -13.17 -14.40
C GLY A 31 -5.48 -13.82 -13.47
N LEU A 32 -6.32 -13.02 -12.79
CA LEU A 32 -7.46 -13.52 -12.00
C LEU A 32 -8.45 -14.31 -12.87
N SER A 33 -8.79 -13.77 -14.04
CA SER A 33 -9.73 -14.41 -14.97
C SER A 33 -9.17 -15.72 -15.51
N PHE A 34 -7.91 -15.73 -15.95
CA PHE A 34 -7.21 -16.89 -16.47
C PHE A 34 -7.12 -18.02 -15.42
N ALA A 35 -6.71 -17.69 -14.20
CA ALA A 35 -6.64 -18.67 -13.12
C ALA A 35 -8.01 -19.29 -12.81
N ARG A 36 -9.07 -18.48 -12.81
CA ARG A 36 -10.45 -18.99 -12.64
C ARG A 36 -10.88 -19.89 -13.79
N GLN A 37 -10.63 -19.48 -15.03
CA GLN A 37 -11.05 -20.22 -16.23
C GLN A 37 -10.36 -21.58 -16.34
N HIS A 38 -9.09 -21.64 -15.95
CA HIS A 38 -8.27 -22.85 -16.08
C HIS A 38 -8.14 -23.64 -14.77
N ASN A 39 -8.85 -23.24 -13.71
CA ASN A 39 -8.77 -23.86 -12.38
C ASN A 39 -7.32 -23.96 -11.86
N ILE A 40 -6.53 -22.90 -12.07
CA ILE A 40 -5.14 -22.80 -11.64
C ILE A 40 -5.10 -22.11 -10.29
N ARG A 41 -4.32 -22.67 -9.36
CA ARG A 41 -4.07 -22.02 -8.06
C ARG A 41 -3.43 -20.65 -8.30
N LEU A 42 -4.03 -19.61 -7.72
CA LEU A 42 -3.45 -18.26 -7.75
C LEU A 42 -2.62 -18.02 -6.49
N VAL A 43 -1.48 -17.35 -6.65
CA VAL A 43 -0.66 -16.84 -5.55
C VAL A 43 -0.38 -15.36 -5.81
N ILE A 44 -0.47 -14.54 -4.78
CA ILE A 44 -0.08 -13.13 -4.85
C ILE A 44 1.28 -13.00 -4.18
N LYS A 45 2.26 -12.48 -4.92
CA LYS A 45 3.62 -12.28 -4.43
C LYS A 45 3.97 -10.81 -4.50
N ASN A 46 4.56 -10.28 -3.43
CA ASN A 46 5.22 -8.98 -3.45
C ASN A 46 6.75 -9.20 -3.45
N THR A 47 7.40 -9.04 -2.30
CA THR A 47 8.86 -9.18 -2.18
C THR A 47 9.32 -10.60 -1.85
N GLY A 48 8.42 -11.47 -1.38
CA GLY A 48 8.76 -12.82 -0.91
C GLY A 48 9.19 -12.89 0.56
N HIS A 49 9.04 -11.83 1.34
CA HIS A 49 9.33 -11.79 2.79
C HIS A 49 8.38 -12.63 3.67
N ASP A 50 7.49 -13.43 3.08
CA ASP A 50 6.54 -14.22 3.88
C ASP A 50 7.20 -15.46 4.49
N TYR A 51 7.37 -15.45 5.82
CA TYR A 51 7.97 -16.55 6.58
C TYR A 51 7.14 -17.84 6.59
N LYS A 52 5.86 -17.78 6.20
CA LYS A 52 4.93 -18.92 6.21
C LYS A 52 4.71 -19.50 4.81
N GLY A 53 5.45 -19.03 3.80
CA GLY A 53 5.33 -19.48 2.41
C GLY A 53 4.03 -19.05 1.70
N ARG A 54 3.25 -18.12 2.26
CA ARG A 54 1.95 -17.67 1.73
C ARG A 54 2.04 -16.93 0.39
N SER A 55 3.23 -16.45 0.03
CA SER A 55 3.51 -15.82 -1.28
C SER A 55 4.10 -16.80 -2.31
N SER A 56 3.93 -18.09 -2.09
CA SER A 56 4.39 -19.16 -2.99
C SER A 56 3.42 -20.34 -2.99
N GLY A 57 3.48 -21.16 -4.03
CA GLY A 57 2.74 -22.40 -4.11
C GLY A 57 3.22 -23.22 -5.30
N PRO A 58 3.35 -24.55 -5.18
CA PRO A 58 3.63 -25.40 -6.33
C PRO A 58 2.53 -25.24 -7.38
N ASP A 59 2.92 -25.24 -8.65
CA ASP A 59 2.04 -25.20 -9.82
C ASP A 59 1.04 -24.03 -9.84
N ALA A 60 1.39 -22.93 -9.16
CA ALA A 60 0.54 -21.76 -9.04
C ALA A 60 0.88 -20.68 -10.08
N LEU A 61 -0.14 -19.98 -10.55
CA LEU A 61 0.04 -18.70 -11.24
C LEU A 61 0.34 -17.62 -10.20
N ALA A 62 1.54 -17.04 -10.27
CA ALA A 62 1.92 -15.94 -9.39
C ALA A 62 1.58 -14.58 -10.02
N LEU A 63 0.72 -13.80 -9.37
CA LEU A 63 0.58 -12.37 -9.64
C LEU A 63 1.65 -11.63 -8.84
N TRP A 64 2.66 -11.13 -9.55
CA TRP A 64 3.83 -10.54 -8.94
C TRP A 64 3.75 -9.01 -8.92
N MET A 65 3.51 -8.48 -7.72
CA MET A 65 3.22 -7.08 -7.47
C MET A 65 4.46 -6.18 -7.44
N HIS A 66 5.67 -6.75 -7.45
CA HIS A 66 6.92 -6.01 -7.25
C HIS A 66 7.08 -4.83 -8.22
N ASN A 67 6.63 -4.99 -9.46
CA ASN A 67 6.75 -3.95 -10.48
C ASN A 67 5.57 -2.95 -10.46
N VAL A 68 4.62 -3.05 -9.52
CA VAL A 68 3.56 -2.04 -9.32
C VAL A 68 4.11 -0.90 -8.48
N GLN A 69 4.92 -0.07 -9.12
CA GLN A 69 5.66 1.05 -8.54
C GLN A 69 5.44 2.31 -9.40
N PRO A 70 4.25 2.92 -9.39
CA PRO A 70 4.12 4.29 -9.89
C PRO A 70 5.00 5.23 -9.04
N PRO A 71 5.25 6.46 -9.50
CA PRO A 71 5.95 7.48 -8.72
C PRO A 71 5.33 7.62 -7.33
N LEU A 72 6.19 7.84 -6.34
CA LEU A 72 5.73 8.17 -4.98
C LEU A 72 5.16 9.58 -4.99
N GLU A 73 4.01 9.77 -4.36
CA GLU A 73 3.34 11.07 -4.27
C GLU A 73 3.26 11.49 -2.81
N PHE A 74 3.73 12.70 -2.51
CA PHE A 74 3.54 13.35 -1.21
C PHE A 74 2.38 14.35 -1.32
N THR A 75 1.45 14.29 -0.37
CA THR A 75 0.31 15.20 -0.32
C THR A 75 0.17 15.79 1.07
N GLU A 76 0.23 17.12 1.18
CA GLU A 76 -0.11 17.81 2.42
C GLU A 76 -1.62 17.89 2.59
N SER A 77 -2.10 17.73 3.82
CA SER A 77 -3.55 17.84 4.13
C SER A 77 -4.44 16.98 3.21
N TYR A 78 -4.08 15.72 3.03
CA TYR A 78 -4.77 14.76 2.17
C TYR A 78 -6.22 14.53 2.61
N THR A 79 -7.13 14.39 1.64
CA THR A 79 -8.52 13.97 1.86
C THR A 79 -8.77 12.69 1.06
N PRO A 80 -9.21 11.58 1.69
CA PRO A 80 -9.51 10.35 0.97
C PRO A 80 -10.64 10.52 -0.06
N ASP A 81 -10.58 9.75 -1.15
CA ASP A 81 -11.54 9.84 -2.24
C ASP A 81 -12.97 9.54 -1.74
N GLY A 82 -13.94 10.34 -2.17
CA GLY A 82 -15.34 10.14 -1.80
C GLY A 82 -15.67 10.36 -0.32
N CYS A 83 -14.71 10.78 0.51
CA CYS A 83 -14.98 11.29 1.85
C CYS A 83 -15.39 12.78 1.81
N PRO A 84 -16.04 13.29 2.87
CA PRO A 84 -16.21 14.74 3.07
C PRO A 84 -14.87 15.46 2.97
N ALA A 85 -14.87 16.72 2.53
CA ALA A 85 -13.69 17.57 2.34
C ALA A 85 -13.02 18.00 3.66
N VAL A 86 -12.64 17.02 4.47
CA VAL A 86 -11.98 17.18 5.76
C VAL A 86 -10.62 16.45 5.68
N PRO A 87 -9.51 17.19 5.67
CA PRO A 87 -8.17 16.61 5.63
C PRO A 87 -7.88 15.67 6.80
N VAL A 88 -7.19 14.56 6.53
CA VAL A 88 -6.73 13.59 7.54
C VAL A 88 -5.28 13.79 7.95
N GLY A 89 -4.53 14.62 7.22
CA GLY A 89 -3.12 14.94 7.48
C GLY A 89 -2.24 14.71 6.25
N ASP A 90 -0.93 14.80 6.44
CA ASP A 90 0.05 14.58 5.37
C ASP A 90 0.18 13.09 5.06
N THR A 91 0.27 12.75 3.78
CA THR A 91 0.34 11.35 3.34
C THR A 91 1.41 11.14 2.28
N ILE A 92 1.81 9.87 2.15
CA ILE A 92 2.49 9.37 0.95
C ILE A 92 1.59 8.32 0.31
N THR A 93 1.36 8.47 -0.99
CA THR A 93 0.67 7.49 -1.84
C THR A 93 1.70 6.72 -2.66
N PHE A 94 1.54 5.40 -2.72
CA PHE A 94 2.51 4.51 -3.35
C PHE A 94 1.91 3.19 -3.81
N GLY A 95 2.50 2.60 -4.85
CA GLY A 95 2.05 1.31 -5.39
C GLY A 95 2.43 0.10 -4.54
N ALA A 96 1.71 -1.00 -4.78
CA ALA A 96 1.84 -2.24 -4.03
C ALA A 96 3.26 -2.84 -4.00
N GLY A 97 4.05 -2.60 -5.04
CA GLY A 97 5.42 -3.11 -5.19
C GLY A 97 6.48 -2.31 -4.45
N GLN A 98 6.14 -1.14 -3.88
CA GLN A 98 7.11 -0.28 -3.22
C GLN A 98 7.63 -0.92 -1.92
N THR A 99 8.95 -0.90 -1.77
CA THR A 99 9.63 -1.36 -0.56
C THR A 99 9.87 -0.19 0.39
N PHE A 100 10.14 -0.49 1.65
CA PHE A 100 10.46 0.56 2.63
C PHE A 100 11.65 1.42 2.23
N ARG A 101 12.65 0.87 1.50
CA ARG A 101 13.81 1.66 1.07
C ARG A 101 13.39 2.94 0.33
N GLY A 102 12.62 2.78 -0.74
CA GLY A 102 12.20 3.92 -1.58
C GLY A 102 11.29 4.88 -0.83
N ILE A 103 10.40 4.35 0.01
CA ILE A 103 9.47 5.16 0.81
C ILE A 103 10.21 5.99 1.86
N TYR A 104 11.20 5.42 2.54
CA TYR A 104 11.99 6.16 3.52
C TYR A 104 12.84 7.25 2.89
N ASP A 105 13.53 6.94 1.78
CA ASP A 105 14.33 7.92 1.05
C ASP A 105 13.44 9.09 0.58
N PHE A 106 12.24 8.80 0.07
CA PHE A 106 11.27 9.81 -0.37
C PHE A 106 10.65 10.60 0.78
N ALA A 107 10.30 9.95 1.90
CA ALA A 107 9.77 10.63 3.08
C ALA A 107 10.78 11.63 3.66
N HIS A 108 12.04 11.22 3.77
CA HIS A 108 13.12 12.09 4.25
C HIS A 108 13.34 13.31 3.35
N GLN A 109 13.28 13.14 2.02
CA GLN A 109 13.35 14.26 1.07
C GLN A 109 12.22 15.28 1.26
N ASN A 110 11.08 14.84 1.79
CA ASN A 110 9.93 15.69 2.11
C ASN A 110 9.90 16.11 3.60
N GLN A 111 10.99 15.92 4.36
CA GLN A 111 11.07 16.25 5.79
C GLN A 111 9.97 15.56 6.62
N ARG A 112 9.69 14.31 6.29
CA ARG A 112 8.70 13.47 6.94
C ARG A 112 9.31 12.14 7.37
N VAL A 113 8.69 11.51 8.37
CA VAL A 113 8.94 10.14 8.80
C VAL A 113 7.75 9.26 8.47
N PHE A 114 8.05 8.03 8.06
CA PHE A 114 7.08 7.02 7.67
C PHE A 114 7.02 5.91 8.72
N VAL A 115 5.82 5.50 9.13
CA VAL A 115 5.65 4.33 10.03
C VAL A 115 5.81 3.06 9.21
N GLY A 116 7.01 2.47 9.25
CA GLY A 116 7.33 1.25 8.51
C GLY A 116 8.15 0.24 9.31
N GLY A 117 8.44 -0.90 8.69
CA GLY A 117 9.25 -1.97 9.27
C GLY A 117 10.76 -1.69 9.21
N GLY A 118 11.53 -2.33 10.09
CA GLY A 118 12.99 -2.12 10.16
C GLY A 118 13.78 -2.62 8.95
N SER A 119 13.28 -3.65 8.25
CA SER A 119 13.94 -4.22 7.07
C SER A 119 13.54 -3.49 5.80
N PHE A 120 14.49 -2.80 5.16
CA PHE A 120 14.24 -1.96 3.98
C PHE A 120 13.66 -2.69 2.76
N SER A 121 13.91 -3.99 2.63
CA SER A 121 13.43 -4.81 1.50
C SER A 121 12.00 -5.30 1.64
N VAL A 122 11.33 -5.04 2.76
CA VAL A 122 9.92 -5.45 2.95
C VAL A 122 9.02 -4.56 2.09
N GLY A 123 8.03 -5.17 1.42
CA GLY A 123 7.04 -4.46 0.62
C GLY A 123 5.97 -3.83 1.51
N ALA A 124 5.87 -2.51 1.51
CA ALA A 124 5.07 -1.76 2.47
C ALA A 124 3.58 -2.05 2.33
N ALA A 125 3.04 -1.97 1.11
CA ALA A 125 1.63 -2.24 0.78
C ALA A 125 1.30 -3.73 0.58
N GLY A 126 2.20 -4.62 1.01
CA GLY A 126 2.03 -6.08 0.89
C GLY A 126 1.51 -6.75 2.17
N GLY A 127 2.12 -7.90 2.48
CA GLY A 127 1.83 -8.69 3.67
C GLY A 127 2.08 -7.96 5.00
N TRP A 128 2.92 -6.92 4.99
CA TRP A 128 3.24 -6.15 6.20
C TRP A 128 2.06 -5.32 6.69
N ILE A 129 1.47 -4.47 5.85
CA ILE A 129 0.23 -3.74 6.22
C ILE A 129 -0.92 -4.71 6.42
N THR A 130 -1.14 -5.64 5.49
CA THR A 130 -2.32 -6.51 5.58
C THR A 130 -2.27 -7.46 6.80
N GLY A 131 -1.13 -7.62 7.46
CA GLY A 131 -0.97 -8.34 8.73
C GLY A 131 -0.79 -7.48 9.98
N GLY A 132 -0.89 -6.15 9.89
CA GLY A 132 -0.77 -5.21 11.02
C GLY A 132 0.38 -4.20 10.86
N GLY A 133 1.60 -4.69 10.73
CA GLY A 133 2.78 -3.87 10.47
C GLY A 133 3.30 -3.12 11.70
N HIS A 134 4.21 -3.75 12.44
CA HIS A 134 4.88 -3.09 13.57
C HIS A 134 6.02 -2.17 13.12
N SER A 135 6.28 -1.12 13.88
CA SER A 135 7.35 -0.14 13.66
C SER A 135 8.01 0.27 14.97
N MET A 136 9.23 0.80 14.90
CA MET A 136 9.85 1.50 16.04
C MET A 136 9.01 2.72 16.47
N LEU A 137 8.24 3.31 15.56
CA LEU A 137 7.36 4.43 15.83
C LEU A 137 6.00 4.00 16.40
N SER A 138 5.70 2.70 16.45
CA SER A 138 4.37 2.23 16.85
C SER A 138 3.90 2.66 18.23
N PRO A 139 4.76 2.75 19.27
CA PRO A 139 4.33 3.26 20.58
C PRO A 139 3.77 4.69 20.55
N THR A 140 4.14 5.52 19.57
CA THR A 140 3.72 6.94 19.50
C THR A 140 2.86 7.27 18.28
N LYS A 141 2.91 6.45 17.23
CA LYS A 141 2.21 6.67 15.95
C LYS A 141 1.28 5.52 15.53
N GLY A 142 1.12 4.50 16.38
CA GLY A 142 0.30 3.33 16.06
C GLY A 142 0.96 2.35 15.09
N LEU A 143 0.29 1.25 14.79
CA LEU A 143 0.76 0.27 13.81
C LEU A 143 0.69 0.86 12.38
N GLY A 144 1.35 0.21 11.43
CA GLY A 144 1.24 0.56 10.02
C GLY A 144 -0.20 0.61 9.55
N VAL A 145 -1.01 -0.39 9.93
CA VAL A 145 -2.44 -0.42 9.61
C VAL A 145 -3.19 0.80 10.12
N ASP A 146 -2.85 1.35 11.28
CA ASP A 146 -3.54 2.50 11.87
C ASP A 146 -3.38 3.75 11.02
N ASN A 147 -2.26 3.84 10.30
CA ASN A 147 -1.86 4.97 9.48
C ASN A 147 -2.42 4.93 8.05
N VAL A 148 -2.98 3.81 7.60
CA VAL A 148 -3.56 3.68 6.25
C VAL A 148 -4.82 4.54 6.14
N GLN A 149 -4.89 5.39 5.12
CA GLN A 149 -6.04 6.27 4.85
C GLN A 149 -6.88 5.76 3.68
N GLN A 150 -6.25 5.14 2.69
CA GLN A 150 -6.91 4.64 1.49
C GLN A 150 -6.15 3.48 0.86
N LEU A 151 -6.89 2.53 0.29
CA LEU A 151 -6.37 1.41 -0.50
C LEU A 151 -7.12 1.36 -1.82
N LYS A 152 -6.40 1.18 -2.93
CA LYS A 152 -7.02 0.75 -4.19
C LYS A 152 -6.70 -0.72 -4.42
N ALA A 153 -7.72 -1.51 -4.74
CA ALA A 153 -7.57 -2.96 -4.85
C ALA A 153 -8.38 -3.55 -6.00
N VAL A 154 -7.87 -4.65 -6.58
CA VAL A 154 -8.63 -5.52 -7.49
C VAL A 154 -9.21 -6.68 -6.67
N LEU A 155 -10.54 -6.77 -6.63
CA LEU A 155 -11.26 -7.84 -5.97
C LEU A 155 -11.20 -9.15 -6.77
N PRO A 156 -11.51 -10.31 -6.15
CA PRO A 156 -11.49 -11.58 -6.86
C PRO A 156 -12.39 -11.63 -8.10
N ASN A 157 -13.52 -10.92 -8.10
CA ASN A 157 -14.41 -10.81 -9.27
C ASN A 157 -13.85 -9.90 -10.39
N GLY A 158 -12.68 -9.29 -10.18
CA GLY A 158 -12.03 -8.37 -11.10
C GLY A 158 -12.43 -6.91 -10.91
N THR A 159 -13.36 -6.57 -10.00
CA THR A 159 -13.73 -5.17 -9.77
C THR A 159 -12.56 -4.41 -9.15
N PHE A 160 -12.24 -3.23 -9.70
CA PHE A 160 -11.27 -2.31 -9.10
C PHE A 160 -12.02 -1.34 -8.20
N ILE A 161 -11.61 -1.26 -6.95
CA ILE A 161 -12.28 -0.46 -5.93
C ILE A 161 -11.32 0.48 -5.22
N THR A 162 -11.89 1.54 -4.64
CA THR A 162 -11.27 2.34 -3.58
C THR A 162 -11.89 1.93 -2.25
N ALA A 163 -11.08 1.57 -1.27
CA ALA A 163 -11.49 1.24 0.09
C ALA A 163 -10.89 2.24 1.07
N ASN A 164 -11.75 2.92 1.83
CA ASN A 164 -11.39 3.90 2.84
C ASN A 164 -12.50 4.01 3.89
N ARG A 165 -12.47 5.05 4.72
CA ARG A 165 -13.48 5.26 5.79
C ARG A 165 -14.87 5.63 5.28
N CYS A 166 -15.03 5.94 4.00
CA CYS A 166 -16.28 6.41 3.40
C CYS A 166 -16.78 5.50 2.28
N GLN A 167 -15.93 4.60 1.76
CA GLN A 167 -16.23 3.69 0.66
C GLN A 167 -15.69 2.29 0.96
N ASN A 168 -16.49 1.24 0.71
CA ASN A 168 -16.09 -0.16 0.92
C ASN A 168 -15.47 -0.39 2.32
N GLN A 169 -16.13 0.11 3.37
CA GLN A 169 -15.60 0.19 4.73
C GLN A 169 -15.27 -1.19 5.35
N ASP A 170 -16.07 -2.19 5.00
CA ASP A 170 -15.87 -3.59 5.36
C ASP A 170 -14.57 -4.15 4.78
N LEU A 171 -14.30 -3.87 3.50
CA LEU A 171 -13.06 -4.25 2.84
C LEU A 171 -11.88 -3.42 3.33
N PHE A 172 -12.09 -2.14 3.65
CA PHE A 172 -11.07 -1.30 4.27
C PHE A 172 -10.64 -1.86 5.63
N PHE A 173 -11.60 -2.30 6.46
CA PHE A 173 -11.32 -3.00 7.71
C PHE A 173 -10.55 -4.30 7.47
N ALA A 174 -11.04 -5.16 6.57
CA ALA A 174 -10.44 -6.48 6.30
C ALA A 174 -9.00 -6.39 5.76
N LEU A 175 -8.74 -5.44 4.85
CA LEU A 175 -7.41 -5.25 4.26
C LEU A 175 -6.39 -4.66 5.27
N ARG A 176 -6.85 -4.11 6.40
CA ARG A 176 -6.02 -3.51 7.46
C ARG A 176 -5.81 -4.46 8.65
N GLY A 177 -5.37 -5.69 8.38
CA GLY A 177 -4.97 -6.65 9.42
C GLY A 177 -5.58 -8.05 9.27
N GLY A 178 -6.53 -8.26 8.35
CA GLY A 178 -7.16 -9.55 8.11
C GLY A 178 -6.29 -10.59 7.38
N GLY A 179 -5.07 -10.21 6.98
CA GLY A 179 -4.12 -11.07 6.27
C GLY A 179 -4.07 -10.79 4.77
N GLY A 180 -2.83 -10.76 4.23
CA GLY A 180 -2.58 -10.51 2.82
C GLY A 180 -2.97 -11.68 1.91
N GLY A 181 -3.41 -11.34 0.70
CA GLY A 181 -3.73 -12.31 -0.35
C GLY A 181 -5.14 -12.93 -0.26
N THR A 182 -5.97 -12.49 0.69
CA THR A 182 -7.30 -13.08 0.94
C THR A 182 -8.45 -12.25 0.37
N PHE A 183 -8.47 -10.94 0.64
CA PHE A 183 -9.63 -10.08 0.33
C PHE A 183 -9.55 -9.39 -1.04
N GLY A 184 -8.35 -9.27 -1.60
CA GLY A 184 -8.11 -8.63 -2.88
C GLY A 184 -6.61 -8.39 -3.12
N ILE A 185 -6.31 -7.93 -4.33
CA ILE A 185 -4.96 -7.53 -4.75
C ILE A 185 -4.84 -6.03 -4.52
N VAL A 186 -4.10 -5.61 -3.50
CA VAL A 186 -3.76 -4.19 -3.32
C VAL A 186 -2.90 -3.74 -4.49
N MET A 187 -3.26 -2.59 -5.07
CA MET A 187 -2.55 -1.96 -6.19
C MET A 187 -1.85 -0.67 -5.75
N GLU A 188 -2.50 0.11 -4.88
CA GLU A 188 -2.03 1.39 -4.36
C GLU A 188 -2.49 1.57 -2.92
N MET A 189 -1.69 2.29 -2.14
CA MET A 189 -2.00 2.61 -0.75
C MET A 189 -1.56 4.04 -0.42
N THR A 190 -2.39 4.74 0.32
CA THR A 190 -2.11 6.06 0.89
C THR A 190 -2.01 5.95 2.40
N THR A 191 -0.87 6.37 2.96
CA THR A 191 -0.55 6.23 4.38
C THR A 191 -0.13 7.57 4.96
N LEU A 192 -0.52 7.84 6.21
CA LEU A 192 -0.06 9.02 6.94
C LEU A 192 1.46 9.03 7.10
N VAL A 193 2.00 10.24 7.04
CA VAL A 193 3.38 10.54 7.43
C VAL A 193 3.40 11.67 8.43
N PHE A 194 4.51 11.76 9.16
CA PHE A 194 4.63 12.70 10.28
C PHE A 194 5.83 13.61 10.09
N PRO A 195 5.83 14.83 10.66
CA PRO A 195 7.01 15.67 10.68
C PRO A 195 8.21 14.93 11.26
N GLU A 196 9.37 15.07 10.62
CA GLU A 196 10.62 14.52 11.13
C GLU A 196 10.96 15.12 12.50
N GLN A 197 11.37 14.26 13.44
CA GLN A 197 11.78 14.67 14.77
C GLN A 197 13.29 14.57 14.88
N LYS A 198 13.91 15.54 15.55
CA LYS A 198 15.32 15.43 15.91
C LYS A 198 15.46 14.33 16.95
N PHE A 199 16.20 13.27 16.59
CA PHE A 199 16.61 12.27 17.56
C PHE A 199 17.82 12.81 18.31
N GLU A 200 17.62 13.18 19.58
CA GLU A 200 18.71 13.52 20.48
C GLU A 200 19.40 12.22 20.92
N ALA A 201 20.63 12.01 20.45
CA ALA A 201 21.47 10.92 20.94
C ALA A 201 22.16 11.38 22.23
N SER A 202 21.70 10.87 23.37
CA SER A 202 22.44 11.04 24.63
C SER A 202 23.67 10.16 24.59
N SER A 203 24.85 10.75 24.39
CA SER A 203 26.11 10.06 24.66
C SER A 203 26.39 10.15 26.15
N SER A 204 26.44 9.01 26.84
CA SER A 204 26.98 8.95 28.20
C SER A 204 28.46 9.37 28.14
N ALA A 205 28.81 10.45 28.83
CA ALA A 205 30.19 10.91 28.98
C ALA A 205 31.09 9.73 29.44
N PRO A 206 32.35 9.64 28.97
CA PRO A 206 33.26 8.60 29.43
C PRO A 206 33.45 8.77 30.94
N PHE A 207 33.24 7.69 31.70
CA PHE A 207 33.66 7.61 33.10
C PHE A 207 35.17 7.91 33.14
N LEU A 208 35.52 9.07 33.69
CA LEU A 208 36.90 9.37 34.05
C LEU A 208 37.31 8.37 35.15
N THR A 209 38.37 7.63 34.87
CA THR A 209 39.09 6.81 35.87
C THR A 209 40.22 7.63 36.46
#